data_AF-A0A7X7EV59-F1
#
_entry.id   AF-A0A7X7EV59-F1
#
_cell.length_a   1.000
_cell.length_b   1.000
_cell.length_c   1.000
_cell.angle_alpha   90.00
_cell.angle_beta   90.00
_cell.angle_gamma   90.00
#
_symmetry.space_group_name_H-M   'P 1'
#
loop_
_entity.id
_entity.type
_entity.pdbx_description
1 polymer ?
#
loop_
_entity_poly.entity_id
_entity_poly.type
_entity_poly.pdbx_seq_one_letter_code
_entity_poly.pdbx_strand_id
1 'polypeptide(L)'
;MLNGRCRMCGQCTSACPNALAVSDIVRSVDYYVDAMRDYDAGRLNYQMISSSANAACCADCGQCERVCPNRVPIRSLVRRSREMFV
;
A
#
# COMPACT_ATOMS: atom_id res chain seq x y z
N MET A 1 -18.85 4.13 -3.49
CA MET A 1 -18.83 2.81 -2.85
C MET A 1 -17.38 2.47 -2.55
N LEU A 2 -16.98 2.43 -1.28
CA LEU A 2 -15.61 2.11 -0.89
C LEU A 2 -15.45 0.58 -0.89
N ASN A 3 -14.95 0.03 -1.98
CA ASN A 3 -14.66 -1.40 -2.13
C ASN A 3 -13.41 -1.76 -1.31
N GLY A 4 -13.54 -2.70 -0.38
CA GLY A 4 -12.44 -3.44 0.27
C GLY A 4 -11.46 -2.62 1.13
N ARG A 5 -11.47 -2.82 2.46
CA ARG A 5 -10.42 -2.28 3.37
C ARG A 5 -9.26 -3.25 3.54
N CYS A 6 -8.06 -2.72 3.71
CA CYS A 6 -6.90 -3.54 4.01
C CYS A 6 -7.07 -4.25 5.37
N ARG A 7 -6.90 -5.57 5.38
CA ARG A 7 -6.89 -6.40 6.60
C ARG A 7 -5.49 -6.76 7.07
N MET A 8 -4.46 -6.17 6.45
CA MET A 8 -3.04 -6.40 6.78
C MET A 8 -2.62 -7.88 6.73
N CYS A 9 -3.25 -8.66 5.85
CA CYS A 9 -3.00 -10.10 5.74
C CYS A 9 -1.69 -10.47 5.00
N GLY A 10 -1.00 -9.51 4.38
CA GLY A 10 0.29 -9.72 3.72
C GLY A 10 0.27 -10.44 2.36
N GLN A 11 -0.86 -11.00 1.90
CA GLN A 11 -0.90 -11.77 0.64
C GLN A 11 -0.42 -10.97 -0.58
N CYS A 12 -0.74 -9.67 -0.65
CA CYS A 12 -0.27 -8.79 -1.71
C CYS A 12 1.25 -8.57 -1.69
N THR A 13 1.85 -8.52 -0.49
CA THR A 13 3.32 -8.43 -0.31
C THR A 13 3.97 -9.72 -0.81
N SER A 14 3.48 -10.88 -0.37
CA SER A 14 4.03 -12.18 -0.79
C SER A 14 3.93 -12.44 -2.29
N ALA A 15 2.90 -11.90 -2.95
CA ALA A 15 2.70 -12.08 -4.39
C ALA A 15 3.38 -11.01 -5.26
N CYS A 16 4.03 -9.99 -4.67
CA CYS A 16 4.61 -8.90 -5.45
C CYS A 16 5.90 -9.37 -6.16
N PRO A 17 5.95 -9.36 -7.51
CA PRO A 17 7.15 -9.80 -8.23
C PRO A 17 8.35 -8.86 -8.03
N ASN A 18 8.10 -7.62 -7.63
CA ASN A 18 9.13 -6.62 -7.33
C ASN A 18 9.50 -6.57 -5.83
N ALA A 19 8.99 -7.51 -5.01
CA ALA A 19 9.27 -7.60 -3.58
C ALA A 19 8.94 -6.32 -2.78
N LEU A 20 7.90 -5.56 -3.17
CA LEU A 20 7.43 -4.41 -2.40
C LEU A 20 6.78 -4.84 -1.09
N ALA A 21 6.91 -4.00 -0.06
CA ALA A 21 6.15 -4.08 1.18
C ALA A 21 4.71 -3.57 0.98
N VAL A 22 3.97 -4.17 0.03
CA VAL A 22 2.67 -3.68 -0.47
C VAL A 22 1.67 -3.43 0.65
N SER A 23 1.59 -4.33 1.64
CA SER A 23 0.68 -4.18 2.78
C SER A 23 0.98 -2.93 3.61
N ASP A 24 2.25 -2.59 3.83
CA ASP A 24 2.65 -1.40 4.59
C ASP A 24 2.46 -0.12 3.79
N ILE A 25 2.77 -0.13 2.49
CA ILE A 25 2.49 1.00 1.59
C ILE A 25 0.99 1.31 1.57
N VAL A 26 0.14 0.28 1.51
CA VAL A 26 -1.31 0.46 1.54
C VAL A 26 -1.77 0.96 2.90
N ARG A 27 -1.19 0.45 3.99
CA ARG A 27 -1.51 0.87 5.36
C ARG A 27 -1.19 2.34 5.61
N SER A 28 -0.12 2.87 5.03
CA SER A 28 0.23 4.29 5.15
C SER A 28 -0.88 5.22 4.65
N VAL A 29 -1.64 4.79 3.64
CA VAL A 29 -2.74 5.57 3.05
C VAL A 29 -4.11 5.14 3.58
N ASP A 30 -4.52 3.88 3.41
CA ASP A 30 -5.87 3.38 3.73
C ASP A 30 -6.20 3.52 5.22
N TYR A 31 -5.24 3.17 6.08
CA TYR A 31 -5.46 3.19 7.53
C TYR A 31 -5.13 4.55 8.13
N TYR A 32 -3.89 5.03 7.97
CA TYR A 32 -3.47 6.25 8.67
C TYR A 32 -4.08 7.51 8.06
N VAL A 33 -3.89 7.73 6.76
CA VAL A 33 -4.39 8.96 6.10
C VAL A 33 -5.92 8.96 5.97
N ASP A 34 -6.51 7.91 5.39
CA ASP A 34 -7.92 7.92 5.04
C ASP A 34 -8.83 7.62 6.25
N ALA A 35 -8.54 6.56 7.01
CA ALA A 35 -9.39 6.14 8.13
C ALA A 35 -9.13 6.92 9.43
N MET A 36 -7.87 7.12 9.80
CA MET A 36 -7.49 7.83 11.04
C MET A 36 -7.36 9.34 10.86
N ARG A 37 -7.32 9.83 9.61
CA ARG A 37 -7.13 11.26 9.30
C ARG A 37 -5.80 11.80 9.85
N ASP A 38 -4.80 10.91 9.93
CA ASP A 38 -3.49 11.18 10.51
C ASP A 38 -2.41 11.05 9.43
N TYR A 39 -2.07 12.20 8.83
CA TYR A 39 -1.06 12.27 7.78
C TYR A 39 0.35 11.97 8.30
N ASP A 40 0.69 12.45 9.50
CA ASP A 40 2.02 12.30 10.07
C ASP A 40 2.29 10.83 10.42
N ALA A 41 1.32 10.12 10.98
CA ALA A 41 1.44 8.67 11.20
C ALA A 41 1.56 7.91 9.87
N GLY A 42 0.85 8.33 8.82
CA GLY A 42 0.98 7.76 7.48
C GLY A 42 2.39 7.95 6.91
N ARG A 43 2.94 9.16 7.01
CA ARG A 43 4.31 9.50 6.57
C ARG A 43 5.36 8.70 7.35
N LEU A 44 5.26 8.65 8.69
CA LEU A 44 6.18 7.88 9.54
C LEU A 44 6.12 6.39 9.20
N ASN A 45 4.93 5.84 8.98
CA ASN A 45 4.77 4.47 8.56
C ASN A 45 5.46 4.19 7.22
N TYR A 46 5.32 5.09 6.24
CA TYR A 46 5.96 4.97 4.94
C TYR A 46 7.49 5.07 5.03
N GLN A 47 8.03 5.97 5.85
CA GLN A 47 9.46 6.16 6.05
C GLN A 47 10.17 4.94 6.65
N MET A 48 9.44 4.07 7.36
CA MET A 48 9.96 2.80 7.88
C MET A 48 10.15 1.73 6.80
N ILE A 49 9.63 1.94 5.58
CA ILE A 49 9.74 0.99 4.47
C ILE A 49 11.09 1.20 3.78
N SER A 50 11.83 0.10 3.55
CA SER A 50 13.08 0.14 2.78
C SER A 50 12.88 0.82 1.42
N SER A 51 13.83 1.65 1.00
CA SER A 51 13.81 2.30 -0.32
C SER A 51 13.72 1.31 -1.48
N SER A 52 14.25 0.08 -1.31
CA SER A 52 14.16 -1.00 -2.29
C SER A 52 12.80 -1.70 -2.36
N ALA A 53 11.90 -1.44 -1.40
CA ALA A 53 10.61 -2.13 -1.26
C ALA A 53 9.42 -1.16 -1.18
N ASN A 54 9.63 0.15 -1.40
CA ASN A 54 8.61 1.18 -1.27
C ASN A 54 7.86 1.44 -2.60
N ALA A 55 6.97 2.44 -2.61
CA ALA A 55 6.10 2.70 -3.75
C ALA A 55 6.86 3.18 -5.01
N ALA A 56 8.09 3.67 -4.89
CA ALA A 56 8.91 4.09 -6.02
C ALA A 56 9.32 2.90 -6.92
N CYS A 57 9.39 1.69 -6.36
CA CYS A 57 9.76 0.45 -7.07
C CYS A 57 8.55 -0.25 -7.74
N CYS A 58 7.34 0.32 -7.62
CA CYS A 58 6.14 -0.29 -8.18
C CYS A 58 6.13 -0.21 -9.72
N ALA A 59 6.06 -1.36 -10.40
CA ALA A 59 5.90 -1.44 -11.86
C ALA A 59 4.43 -1.52 -12.33
N ASP A 60 3.47 -1.25 -11.43
CA ASP A 60 2.04 -1.20 -11.74
C ASP A 60 1.44 -2.49 -12.38
N CYS A 61 2.02 -3.66 -12.09
CA CYS A 61 1.67 -4.94 -12.72
C CYS A 61 0.30 -5.54 -12.29
N GLY A 62 -0.28 -5.04 -11.18
CA GLY A 62 -1.58 -5.47 -10.66
C GLY A 62 -1.66 -6.85 -10.01
N GLN A 63 -0.54 -7.54 -9.79
CA GLN A 63 -0.55 -8.87 -9.17
C GLN A 63 -1.12 -8.84 -7.73
N CYS A 64 -0.85 -7.77 -6.99
CA CYS A 64 -1.36 -7.57 -5.63
C CYS A 64 -2.89 -7.54 -5.55
N GLU A 65 -3.57 -6.94 -6.54
CA GLU A 65 -5.03 -6.86 -6.58
C GLU A 65 -5.65 -8.21 -6.94
N ARG A 66 -5.03 -8.97 -7.86
CA ARG A 66 -5.51 -10.31 -8.26
C ARG A 66 -5.57 -11.28 -7.08
N VAL A 67 -4.62 -11.19 -6.16
CA VAL A 67 -4.55 -12.07 -4.97
C VAL A 67 -5.28 -11.51 -3.76
N CYS A 68 -5.78 -10.27 -3.80
CA CYS A 68 -6.34 -9.64 -2.61
C CYS A 68 -7.72 -10.24 -2.27
N PRO A 69 -7.88 -10.95 -1.14
CA PRO A 69 -9.18 -11.56 -0.78
C PRO A 69 -10.24 -10.50 -0.43
N ASN A 70 -9.79 -9.30 -0.06
CA ASN A 70 -10.66 -8.20 0.36
C ASN A 70 -10.98 -7.23 -0.79
N ARG A 71 -10.48 -7.45 -2.02
CA ARG A 71 -10.69 -6.58 -3.19
C ARG A 71 -10.34 -5.11 -2.94
N VAL A 72 -9.26 -4.88 -2.19
CA VAL A 72 -8.71 -3.54 -1.94
C VAL A 72 -8.18 -2.96 -3.26
N PRO A 73 -8.41 -1.67 -3.57
CA PRO A 73 -7.87 -1.00 -4.76
C PRO A 73 -6.38 -0.67 -4.57
N ILE A 74 -5.55 -1.70 -4.42
CA ILE A 74 -4.15 -1.59 -3.99
C ILE A 74 -3.34 -0.70 -4.93
N ARG A 75 -3.48 -0.81 -6.27
CA ARG A 75 -2.67 -0.01 -7.21
C ARG A 75 -2.94 1.48 -7.05
N SER A 76 -4.21 1.84 -6.84
CA SER A 76 -4.60 3.24 -6.61
C SER A 76 -4.03 3.76 -5.30
N LEU A 77 -4.01 2.94 -4.25
CA LEU A 77 -3.41 3.31 -2.95
C LEU A 77 -1.89 3.41 -3.02
N VAL A 78 -1.21 2.51 -3.75
CA VAL A 78 0.24 2.59 -3.97
C VAL A 78 0.61 3.84 -4.77
N ARG A 79 -0.15 4.20 -5.82
CA ARG A 79 0.05 5.46 -6.57
C ARG A 79 -0.12 6.69 -5.67
N ARG A 80 -1.19 6.75 -4.88
CA ARG A 80 -1.39 7.82 -3.89
C ARG A 80 -0.25 7.90 -2.88
N SER A 81 0.22 6.75 -2.37
CA SER A 81 1.35 6.68 -1.44
C SER A 81 2.62 7.26 -2.06
N ARG A 82 2.90 6.95 -3.34
CA ARG A 82 4.00 7.55 -4.10
C ARG A 82 3.86 9.07 -4.24
N GLU A 83 2.68 9.56 -4.60
CA GLU A 83 2.42 11.00 -4.75
C GLU A 83 2.53 11.79 -3.45
N MET A 84 2.24 11.14 -2.31
CA MET A 84 2.27 11.78 -0.98
C MET A 84 3.66 11.74 -0.33
N PHE A 85 4.41 10.65 -0.51
CA PHE A 85 5.54 10.33 0.37
C PHE A 85 6.87 10.01 -0.32
N VAL A 86 6.94 10.01 -1.65
CA VAL A 86 8.19 9.84 -2.43
C VAL A 86 8.63 11.19 -2.98
#